data_AF-A0A383RJE0-F1
#
_entry.id   AF-A0A383RJE0-F1
#
_cell.length_a   1.000
_cell.length_b   1.000
_cell.length_c   1.000
_cell.angle_alpha   90.00
_cell.angle_beta   90.00
_cell.angle_gamma   90.00
#
_symmetry.space_group_name_H-M   'P 1'
#
loop_
_entity.id
_entity.type
_entity.pdbx_description
1 polymer ?
#
loop_
_entity_poly.entity_id
_entity_poly.type
_entity_poly.pdbx_seq_one_letter_code
_entity_poly.pdbx_strand_id
1 'polypeptide(L)'
;MFVTRHGGNTAMIFNSLSRHVREGSKSIFRNGWMSFASISTIVISLFILGVFMLLSLNVNEMTKQIDNKVQIRVYMKLDATQEQKELVATDIGNMSEVSKVIPISKEEGMKLLEKNLGEDGKELLNGYTKDTNPLPDSFTVEVYDPATIGIVAKKISAINDTNSAKPLWKVNYGKGTVDTLLKVTATVRNFGLIIVAGLAVTAMFLISNTIKVTIMARQRELSIMKLVGATNSFIRGPFFVEGALLGIVGSLITVGLLFYGYQQLVMNFELGLQMVKLIPLQDAWLVVGSTLVGLGILIGTWGSTISIRKFLKV
;
A
#
# COMPACT_ATOMS: atom_id res chain seq x y z
N MET A 1 53.77 -13.87 20.21
CA MET A 1 53.66 -12.42 20.02
C MET A 1 52.74 -12.18 18.83
N PHE A 2 51.51 -11.71 19.09
CA PHE A 2 50.47 -11.42 18.11
C PHE A 2 50.87 -10.23 17.24
N VAL A 3 50.70 -10.34 15.92
CA VAL A 3 50.45 -9.18 15.06
C VAL A 3 49.29 -9.52 14.13
N THR A 4 48.10 -9.09 14.55
CA THR A 4 46.86 -9.13 13.79
C THR A 4 46.95 -8.14 12.62
N ARG A 5 47.20 -8.66 11.41
CA ARG A 5 46.93 -7.94 10.15
C ARG A 5 45.40 -7.84 9.98
N HIS A 6 44.79 -6.77 10.46
CA HIS A 6 43.36 -6.48 10.24
C HIS A 6 43.10 -5.34 9.23
N GLY A 7 44.14 -4.67 8.71
CA GLY A 7 43.99 -3.63 7.69
C GLY A 7 44.00 -4.11 6.22
N GLY A 8 44.37 -5.36 5.95
CA GLY A 8 44.52 -5.89 4.57
C GLY A 8 43.26 -6.50 3.95
N ASN A 9 42.31 -6.94 4.77
CA ASN A 9 41.10 -7.62 4.29
C ASN A 9 40.08 -6.65 3.67
N THR A 10 39.89 -5.48 4.25
CA THR A 10 38.95 -4.47 3.75
C THR A 10 39.38 -3.91 2.40
N ALA A 11 40.68 -3.65 2.19
CA ALA A 11 41.21 -3.18 0.91
C ALA A 11 41.13 -4.25 -0.20
N MET A 12 41.39 -5.52 0.10
CA MET A 12 41.22 -6.63 -0.85
C MET A 12 39.75 -6.90 -1.21
N ILE A 13 38.85 -6.86 -0.22
CA ILE A 13 37.41 -6.99 -0.44
C ILE A 13 36.90 -5.81 -1.29
N PHE A 14 37.34 -4.59 -1.01
CA PHE A 14 36.96 -3.41 -1.78
C PHE A 14 37.46 -3.47 -3.23
N ASN A 15 38.72 -3.88 -3.45
CA ASN A 15 39.30 -4.03 -4.79
C ASN A 15 38.63 -5.15 -5.60
N SER A 16 38.27 -6.26 -4.96
CA SER A 16 37.52 -7.35 -5.63
C SER A 16 36.09 -6.94 -5.95
N LEU A 17 35.39 -6.24 -5.05
CA LEU A 17 34.04 -5.72 -5.29
C LEU A 17 34.04 -4.69 -6.44
N SER A 18 34.97 -3.74 -6.42
CA SER A 18 35.14 -2.74 -7.48
C SER A 18 35.41 -3.39 -8.85
N ARG A 19 36.20 -4.46 -8.86
CA ARG A 19 36.43 -5.26 -10.07
C ARG A 19 35.14 -5.93 -10.56
N HIS A 20 34.36 -6.55 -9.69
CA HIS A 20 33.08 -7.18 -10.07
C HIS A 20 32.06 -6.15 -10.58
N VAL A 21 31.99 -4.96 -9.96
CA VAL A 21 31.16 -3.85 -10.43
C VAL A 21 31.60 -3.41 -11.82
N ARG A 22 32.90 -3.17 -12.03
CA ARG A 22 33.44 -2.77 -13.33
C ARG A 22 33.19 -3.82 -14.41
N GLU A 23 33.39 -5.09 -14.11
CA GLU A 23 33.18 -6.19 -15.05
C GLU A 23 31.69 -6.42 -15.34
N GLY A 24 30.83 -6.28 -14.33
CA GLY A 24 29.37 -6.34 -14.45
C GLY A 24 28.82 -5.18 -15.29
N SER A 25 29.21 -3.94 -15.02
CA SER A 25 28.83 -2.78 -15.83
C SER A 25 29.30 -2.89 -17.28
N LYS A 26 30.56 -3.31 -17.51
CA LYS A 26 31.05 -3.57 -18.88
C LYS A 26 30.26 -4.67 -19.58
N SER A 27 29.76 -5.65 -18.85
CA SER A 27 28.89 -6.71 -19.38
C SER A 27 27.58 -6.18 -19.94
N ILE A 28 26.94 -5.29 -19.18
CA ILE A 28 25.67 -4.66 -19.55
C ILE A 28 25.80 -3.93 -20.89
N PHE A 29 26.88 -3.15 -21.08
CA PHE A 29 27.13 -2.41 -22.32
C PHE A 29 27.49 -3.33 -23.50
N ARG A 30 28.22 -4.43 -23.26
CA ARG A 30 28.62 -5.35 -24.33
C ARG A 30 27.45 -6.20 -24.83
N ASN A 31 26.46 -6.48 -23.98
CA ASN A 31 25.23 -7.18 -24.34
C ASN A 31 24.01 -6.23 -24.27
N GLY A 32 24.16 -5.05 -24.88
CA GLY A 32 23.25 -3.91 -24.71
C GLY A 32 21.79 -4.20 -25.05
N TRP A 33 21.52 -4.98 -26.11
CA TRP A 33 20.15 -5.31 -26.51
C TRP A 33 19.41 -6.19 -25.48
N MET A 34 20.07 -7.23 -24.97
CA MET A 34 19.48 -8.12 -23.96
C MET A 34 19.35 -7.44 -22.61
N SER A 35 20.34 -6.60 -22.25
CA SER A 35 20.28 -5.78 -21.04
C SER A 35 19.14 -4.78 -21.11
N PHE A 36 18.94 -4.12 -22.26
CA PHE A 36 17.82 -3.22 -22.50
C PHE A 36 16.48 -3.94 -22.39
N ALA A 37 16.34 -5.14 -22.99
CA ALA A 37 15.13 -5.94 -22.89
C ALA A 37 14.82 -6.31 -21.43
N SER A 38 15.82 -6.74 -20.66
CA SER A 38 15.67 -7.05 -19.23
C SER A 38 15.31 -5.82 -18.39
N ILE A 39 16.01 -4.70 -18.59
CA ILE A 39 15.70 -3.44 -17.90
C ILE A 39 14.27 -3.01 -18.22
N SER A 40 13.86 -3.05 -19.49
CA SER A 40 12.51 -2.66 -19.92
C SER A 40 11.43 -3.51 -19.25
N THR A 41 11.63 -4.83 -19.15
CA THR A 41 10.65 -5.69 -18.46
C THR A 41 10.62 -5.44 -16.95
N ILE A 42 11.77 -5.21 -16.30
CA ILE A 42 11.81 -4.80 -14.90
C ILE A 42 11.05 -3.49 -14.73
N VAL A 43 11.29 -2.51 -15.61
CA VAL A 43 10.65 -1.20 -15.58
C VAL A 43 9.14 -1.35 -15.68
N ILE A 44 8.63 -2.06 -16.69
CA ILE A 44 7.18 -2.27 -16.91
C ILE A 44 6.56 -3.00 -15.71
N SER A 45 7.21 -4.05 -15.23
CA SER A 45 6.72 -4.87 -14.11
C SER A 45 6.60 -4.06 -12.82
N LEU A 46 7.67 -3.34 -12.46
CA LEU A 46 7.69 -2.50 -11.26
C LEU A 46 6.80 -1.26 -11.43
N PHE A 47 6.63 -0.74 -12.65
CA PHE A 47 5.77 0.41 -12.91
C PHE A 47 4.31 0.06 -12.67
N ILE A 48 3.84 -1.08 -13.20
CA ILE A 48 2.47 -1.57 -12.96
C ILE A 48 2.25 -1.75 -11.45
N LEU A 49 3.18 -2.42 -10.75
CA LEU A 49 3.13 -2.56 -9.29
C LEU A 49 3.07 -1.20 -8.59
N GLY A 50 3.94 -0.26 -8.98
CA GLY A 50 4.01 1.07 -8.40
C GLY A 50 2.71 1.86 -8.55
N VAL A 51 2.07 1.78 -9.72
CA VAL A 51 0.75 2.38 -9.97
C VAL A 51 -0.30 1.77 -9.03
N PHE A 52 -0.34 0.44 -8.90
CA PHE A 52 -1.27 -0.22 -7.98
C PHE A 52 -1.03 0.17 -6.51
N MET A 53 0.24 0.26 -6.09
CA MET A 53 0.58 0.69 -4.73
C MET A 53 0.13 2.14 -4.48
N LEU A 54 0.42 3.07 -5.40
CA LEU A 54 -0.02 4.45 -5.30
C LEU A 54 -1.55 4.55 -5.28
N LEU A 55 -2.24 3.81 -6.14
CA LEU A 55 -3.70 3.77 -6.16
C LEU A 55 -4.26 3.24 -4.83
N SER A 56 -3.71 2.14 -4.31
CA SER A 56 -4.13 1.58 -3.02
C SER A 56 -3.89 2.55 -1.85
N LEU A 57 -2.75 3.25 -1.84
CA LEU A 57 -2.44 4.24 -0.81
C LEU A 57 -3.39 5.44 -0.88
N ASN A 58 -3.69 5.93 -2.09
CA ASN A 58 -4.63 7.02 -2.28
C ASN A 58 -6.07 6.62 -1.95
N VAL A 59 -6.51 5.41 -2.33
CA VAL A 59 -7.82 4.88 -1.91
C VAL A 59 -7.91 4.82 -0.39
N ASN A 60 -6.87 4.32 0.29
CA ASN A 60 -6.84 4.26 1.74
C ASN A 60 -6.89 5.65 2.38
N GLU A 61 -6.20 6.64 1.80
CA GLU A 61 -6.24 8.03 2.30
C GLU A 61 -7.60 8.69 2.05
N MET A 62 -8.19 8.47 0.88
CA MET A 62 -9.57 8.88 0.59
C MET A 62 -10.53 8.24 1.58
N THR A 63 -10.36 6.95 1.88
CA THR A 63 -11.13 6.26 2.91
C THR A 63 -10.91 6.90 4.26
N LYS A 64 -9.70 7.27 4.69
CA LYS A 64 -9.48 7.98 5.97
C LYS A 64 -10.12 9.35 6.04
N GLN A 65 -10.05 10.12 4.95
CA GLN A 65 -10.72 11.43 4.85
C GLN A 65 -12.25 11.27 4.91
N ILE A 66 -12.76 10.16 4.38
CA ILE A 66 -14.15 9.76 4.49
C ILE A 66 -14.43 9.07 5.85
N ASP A 67 -13.47 8.44 6.53
CA ASP A 67 -13.61 7.71 7.80
C ASP A 67 -13.84 8.66 8.97
N ASN A 68 -13.31 9.89 8.88
CA ASN A 68 -13.80 11.00 9.71
C ASN A 68 -15.32 11.27 9.52
N LYS A 69 -15.99 10.56 8.61
CA LYS A 69 -17.45 10.48 8.39
C LYS A 69 -18.01 9.05 8.38
N VAL A 70 -17.19 7.98 8.39
CA VAL A 70 -17.66 6.57 8.46
C VAL A 70 -17.93 6.25 9.93
N GLN A 71 -19.03 6.80 10.39
CA GLN A 71 -19.51 6.68 11.76
C GLN A 71 -20.79 5.84 11.77
N ILE A 72 -21.01 5.11 12.86
CA ILE A 72 -22.30 4.48 13.10
C ILE A 72 -23.19 5.54 13.75
N ARG A 73 -24.28 5.91 13.08
CA ARG A 73 -25.37 6.71 13.63
C ARG A 73 -26.39 5.81 14.29
N VAL A 74 -26.57 5.98 15.59
CA VAL A 74 -27.51 5.23 16.41
C VAL A 74 -28.63 6.19 16.78
N TYR A 75 -29.81 6.02 16.19
CA TYR A 75 -30.98 6.84 16.48
C TYR A 75 -31.81 6.18 17.57
N MET A 76 -32.12 6.93 18.62
CA MET A 76 -33.01 6.53 19.68
C MET A 76 -34.47 6.60 19.21
N LYS A 77 -35.39 5.98 19.95
CA LYS A 77 -36.82 6.30 19.81
C LYS A 77 -37.12 7.68 20.39
N LEU A 78 -38.17 8.32 19.90
CA LEU A 78 -38.58 9.66 20.32
C LEU A 78 -39.01 9.72 21.80
N ASP A 79 -39.49 8.61 22.35
CA ASP A 79 -39.95 8.44 23.73
C ASP A 79 -38.86 7.88 24.67
N ALA A 80 -37.61 7.77 24.21
CA ALA A 80 -36.51 7.24 25.02
C ALA A 80 -36.19 8.16 26.22
N THR A 81 -36.13 7.57 27.42
CA THR A 81 -35.82 8.32 28.64
C THR A 81 -34.33 8.69 28.74
N GLN A 82 -34.00 9.65 29.60
CA GLN A 82 -32.61 10.04 29.84
C GLN A 82 -31.75 8.87 30.36
N GLU A 83 -32.31 8.08 31.27
CA GLU A 83 -31.67 6.87 31.80
C GLU A 83 -31.39 5.83 30.70
N GLN A 84 -32.34 5.63 29.78
CA GLN A 84 -32.14 4.73 28.64
C GLN A 84 -31.04 5.22 27.70
N LYS A 85 -30.93 6.54 27.49
CA LYS A 85 -29.85 7.14 26.69
C LYS A 85 -28.48 6.90 27.33
N GLU A 86 -28.37 7.08 28.63
CA GLU A 86 -27.11 6.90 29.38
C GLU A 86 -26.68 5.43 29.42
N LEU A 87 -27.62 4.50 29.61
CA LEU A 87 -27.36 3.07 29.54
C LEU A 87 -26.85 2.66 28.15
N VAL A 88 -27.54 3.08 27.09
CA VAL A 88 -27.11 2.80 25.71
C VAL A 88 -25.73 3.38 25.43
N ALA A 89 -25.45 4.62 25.87
CA ALA A 89 -24.13 5.23 25.68
C ALA A 89 -23.02 4.42 26.39
N THR A 90 -23.31 3.93 27.59
CA THR A 90 -22.38 3.10 28.38
C THR A 90 -22.15 1.74 27.74
N ASP A 91 -23.21 1.06 27.30
CA ASP A 91 -23.13 -0.25 26.63
C ASP A 91 -22.31 -0.18 25.35
N ILE A 92 -22.50 0.87 24.55
CA ILE A 92 -21.73 1.11 23.34
C ILE A 92 -20.28 1.44 23.69
N GLY A 93 -20.04 2.30 24.69
CA GLY A 93 -18.70 2.70 25.12
C GLY A 93 -17.86 1.55 25.69
N ASN A 94 -18.50 0.52 26.24
CA ASN A 94 -17.84 -0.68 26.76
C ASN A 94 -17.42 -1.68 25.67
N MET A 95 -17.79 -1.46 24.41
CA MET A 95 -17.36 -2.33 23.31
C MET A 95 -15.89 -2.09 22.99
N SER A 96 -15.08 -3.16 22.98
CA SER A 96 -13.63 -3.09 22.73
C SER A 96 -13.25 -2.46 21.38
N GLU A 97 -14.13 -2.55 20.40
CA GLU A 97 -13.92 -2.02 19.05
C GLU A 97 -14.27 -0.53 18.91
N VAL A 98 -14.96 0.04 19.90
CA VAL A 98 -15.42 1.44 19.89
C VAL A 98 -14.33 2.35 20.44
N SER A 99 -14.00 3.38 19.66
CA SER A 99 -13.05 4.42 20.03
C SER A 99 -13.73 5.57 20.77
N LYS A 100 -14.91 5.98 20.29
CA LYS A 100 -15.61 7.16 20.83
C LYS A 100 -17.12 7.06 20.63
N VAL A 101 -17.86 7.54 21.62
CA VAL A 101 -19.32 7.72 21.57
C VAL A 101 -19.62 9.20 21.79
N ILE A 102 -20.28 9.83 20.82
CA ILE A 102 -20.62 11.25 20.84
C ILE A 102 -22.15 11.37 20.87
N PRO A 103 -22.75 11.83 21.98
CA PRO A 103 -24.18 12.11 22.01
C PRO A 103 -24.48 13.34 21.15
N ILE A 104 -25.61 13.29 20.43
CA ILE A 104 -26.14 14.37 19.61
C ILE A 104 -27.61 14.54 20.00
N SER A 105 -27.94 15.69 20.59
CA SER A 105 -29.34 15.99 20.92
C SER A 105 -30.16 16.23 19.65
N LYS A 106 -31.49 16.11 19.74
CA LYS A 106 -32.40 16.45 18.64
C LYS A 106 -32.18 17.88 18.10
N GLU A 107 -31.84 18.85 18.96
CA GLU A 107 -31.55 20.22 18.54
C GLU A 107 -30.22 20.34 17.78
N GLU A 108 -29.18 19.65 18.25
CA GLU A 108 -27.89 19.60 17.55
C GLU A 108 -28.00 18.85 16.22
N GLY A 109 -28.80 17.78 16.19
CA GLY A 109 -29.15 17.02 14.99
C GLY A 109 -29.82 17.90 13.94
N MET A 110 -30.71 18.80 14.35
CA MET A 110 -31.36 19.75 13.44
C MET A 110 -30.35 20.73 12.83
N LYS A 111 -29.46 21.31 13.65
CA LYS A 111 -28.39 22.20 13.17
C LYS A 111 -27.45 21.49 12.19
N LEU A 112 -27.11 20.24 12.46
CA LEU A 112 -26.30 19.41 11.56
C LEU A 112 -27.03 19.15 10.23
N LEU A 113 -28.33 18.89 10.29
CA LEU A 113 -29.15 18.66 9.09
C LEU A 113 -29.25 19.93 8.24
N GLU A 114 -29.54 21.08 8.83
CA GLU A 114 -29.54 22.38 8.15
C GLU A 114 -28.20 22.67 7.49
N LYS A 115 -27.08 22.42 8.18
CA LYS A 115 -25.74 22.63 7.63
C LYS A 115 -25.47 21.72 6.42
N ASN A 116 -25.94 20.48 6.46
CA ASN A 116 -25.69 19.51 5.39
C ASN A 116 -26.55 19.73 4.15
N LEU A 117 -27.76 20.30 4.30
CA LEU A 117 -28.66 20.58 3.17
C LEU A 117 -28.38 21.93 2.49
N GLY A 118 -27.59 22.81 3.11
CA GLY A 118 -27.28 24.13 2.55
C GLY A 118 -28.44 25.12 2.69
N GLU A 119 -28.35 26.27 2.00
CA GLU A 119 -29.36 27.35 2.12
C GLU A 119 -30.75 26.91 1.64
N ASP A 120 -30.83 26.18 0.52
CA ASP A 120 -32.10 25.67 -0.04
C ASP A 120 -32.79 24.68 0.91
N GLY A 121 -32.02 23.93 1.70
CA GLY A 121 -32.55 22.98 2.67
C GLY A 121 -33.08 23.61 3.95
N LYS A 122 -32.60 24.80 4.32
CA LYS A 122 -33.10 25.53 5.49
C LYS A 122 -34.55 25.95 5.31
N GLU A 123 -34.94 26.37 4.10
CA GLU A 123 -36.34 26.72 3.81
C GLU A 123 -37.31 25.54 4.02
N LEU A 124 -36.87 24.32 3.68
CA LEU A 124 -37.66 23.10 3.91
C LEU A 124 -37.81 22.73 5.40
N LEU A 125 -36.93 23.25 6.26
CA LEU A 125 -36.89 22.94 7.68
C LEU A 125 -37.52 24.04 8.57
N ASN A 126 -37.81 25.23 8.01
CA ASN A 126 -38.35 26.40 8.73
C ASN A 126 -39.65 26.14 9.51
N GLY A 127 -40.43 25.11 9.15
CA GLY A 127 -41.66 24.71 9.85
C GLY A 127 -41.45 23.92 11.15
N TYR A 128 -40.22 23.48 11.42
CA TYR A 128 -39.89 22.69 12.61
C TYR A 128 -39.24 23.56 13.69
N THR A 129 -39.96 23.77 14.80
CA THR A 129 -39.45 24.45 16.00
C THR A 129 -38.95 23.42 17.02
N LYS A 130 -38.44 23.87 18.18
CA LYS A 130 -38.02 22.95 19.26
C LYS A 130 -39.10 21.96 19.67
N ASP A 131 -40.36 22.37 19.62
CA ASP A 131 -41.50 21.58 20.08
C ASP A 131 -42.06 20.65 18.99
N THR A 132 -41.79 20.94 17.71
CA THR A 132 -42.22 20.11 16.57
C THR A 132 -41.08 19.34 15.91
N ASN A 133 -39.88 19.36 16.49
CA ASN A 133 -38.70 18.69 15.94
C ASN A 133 -38.92 17.17 15.81
N PRO A 134 -38.95 16.61 14.58
CA PRO A 134 -39.21 15.20 14.35
C PRO A 134 -37.97 14.33 14.55
N LEU A 135 -36.79 14.92 14.80
CA LEU A 135 -35.54 14.20 14.95
C LEU A 135 -35.45 13.56 16.35
N PRO A 136 -35.06 12.29 16.44
CA PRO A 136 -34.71 11.69 17.72
C PRO A 136 -33.32 12.12 18.17
N ASP A 137 -33.06 11.98 19.47
CA ASP A 137 -31.69 11.96 19.99
C ASP A 137 -30.90 10.82 19.33
N SER A 138 -29.61 11.04 19.11
CA SER A 138 -28.76 10.04 18.45
C SER A 138 -27.35 10.01 19.02
N PHE A 139 -26.63 8.94 18.73
CA PHE A 139 -25.20 8.83 19.00
C PHE A 139 -24.44 8.67 17.69
N THR A 140 -23.32 9.36 17.62
CA THR A 140 -22.25 9.10 16.66
C THR A 140 -21.23 8.17 17.32
N VAL A 141 -21.02 6.99 16.75
CA VAL A 141 -20.08 5.99 17.26
C VAL A 141 -18.94 5.81 16.27
N GLU A 142 -17.72 5.96 16.76
CA GLU A 142 -16.47 5.76 16.03
C GLU A 142 -15.81 4.45 16.45
N VAL A 143 -15.25 3.71 15.49
CA VAL A 143 -14.55 2.43 15.73
C VAL A 143 -13.04 2.60 15.50
N TYR A 144 -12.23 1.80 16.18
CA TYR A 144 -10.77 1.82 15.97
C TYR A 144 -10.36 1.32 14.58
N ASP A 145 -11.05 0.29 14.09
CA ASP A 145 -10.80 -0.31 12.78
C ASP A 145 -12.08 -0.21 11.91
N PRO A 146 -12.06 0.54 10.80
CA PRO A 146 -13.18 0.63 9.86
C PRO A 146 -13.67 -0.73 9.35
N ALA A 147 -12.79 -1.75 9.28
CA ALA A 147 -13.18 -3.09 8.87
C ALA A 147 -14.16 -3.77 9.86
N THR A 148 -14.20 -3.32 11.12
CA THR A 148 -15.09 -3.85 12.16
C THR A 148 -16.46 -3.18 12.20
N ILE A 149 -16.68 -2.10 11.44
CA ILE A 149 -17.88 -1.27 11.57
C ILE A 149 -19.19 -2.05 11.38
N GLY A 150 -19.22 -3.00 10.42
CA GLY A 150 -20.39 -3.83 10.18
C GLY A 150 -20.69 -4.81 11.33
N ILE A 151 -19.66 -5.25 12.06
CA ILE A 151 -19.80 -6.10 13.25
C ILE A 151 -20.32 -5.27 14.41
N VAL A 152 -19.70 -4.11 14.66
CA VAL A 152 -20.10 -3.20 15.74
C VAL A 152 -21.54 -2.71 15.54
N ALA A 153 -21.91 -2.32 14.32
CA ALA A 153 -23.29 -1.91 14.03
C ALA A 153 -24.33 -3.02 14.30
N LYS A 154 -23.97 -4.30 14.06
CA LYS A 154 -24.82 -5.44 14.42
C LYS A 154 -24.91 -5.62 15.94
N LYS A 155 -23.79 -5.51 16.67
CA LYS A 155 -23.77 -5.57 18.14
C LYS A 155 -24.65 -4.48 18.75
N ILE A 156 -24.53 -3.24 18.26
CA ILE A 156 -25.36 -2.12 18.70
C ILE A 156 -26.84 -2.38 18.38
N SER A 157 -27.17 -2.89 17.18
CA SER A 157 -28.55 -3.22 16.84
C SER A 157 -29.15 -4.29 17.78
N ALA A 158 -28.32 -5.22 18.27
CA ALA A 158 -28.73 -6.28 19.20
C ALA A 158 -29.01 -5.78 20.63
N ILE A 159 -28.72 -4.51 20.97
CA ILE A 159 -29.15 -3.91 22.24
C ILE A 159 -30.69 -3.94 22.34
N ASN A 160 -31.40 -3.81 21.22
CA ASN A 160 -32.87 -3.98 21.20
C ASN A 160 -33.34 -5.41 21.46
N ASP A 161 -32.48 -6.41 21.32
CA ASP A 161 -32.84 -7.82 21.57
C ASP A 161 -32.69 -8.16 23.07
N THR A 162 -31.82 -7.45 23.78
CA THR A 162 -31.52 -7.65 25.20
C THR A 162 -32.27 -6.69 26.12
N ASN A 163 -32.65 -5.52 25.62
CA ASN A 163 -33.42 -4.53 26.37
C ASN A 163 -34.90 -4.57 26.01
N SER A 164 -35.76 -4.91 26.98
CA SER A 164 -37.22 -5.01 26.77
C SER A 164 -37.87 -3.70 26.29
N ALA A 165 -37.29 -2.54 26.63
CA ALA A 165 -37.78 -1.23 26.17
C ALA A 165 -37.48 -0.96 24.68
N LYS A 166 -36.53 -1.70 24.09
CA LYS A 166 -36.06 -1.52 22.71
C LYS A 166 -35.80 -0.05 22.39
N PRO A 167 -34.86 0.61 23.08
CA PRO A 167 -34.70 2.06 23.05
C PRO A 167 -34.18 2.59 21.70
N LEU A 168 -33.68 1.73 20.82
CA LEU A 168 -33.14 2.14 19.52
C LEU A 168 -34.23 2.10 18.43
N TRP A 169 -34.30 3.16 17.63
CA TRP A 169 -35.14 3.19 16.44
C TRP A 169 -34.42 2.64 15.21
N LYS A 170 -33.19 3.10 14.96
CA LYS A 170 -32.43 2.75 13.76
C LYS A 170 -30.93 2.87 13.98
N VAL A 171 -30.17 1.89 13.49
CA VAL A 171 -28.70 1.94 13.43
C VAL A 171 -28.29 2.04 11.97
N ASN A 172 -27.57 3.10 11.61
CA ASN A 172 -27.13 3.38 10.26
C ASN A 172 -25.60 3.60 10.21
N TYR A 173 -24.91 2.83 9.38
CA TYR A 173 -23.46 2.95 9.18
C TYR A 173 -23.10 3.03 7.69
N GLY A 174 -24.05 3.41 6.81
CA GLY A 174 -23.82 3.37 5.37
C GLY A 174 -23.69 1.95 4.81
N LYS A 175 -24.45 1.00 5.39
CA LYS A 175 -24.54 -0.40 4.97
C LYS A 175 -24.73 -0.49 3.46
N GLY A 176 -23.99 -1.38 2.79
CA GLY A 176 -23.97 -1.49 1.33
C GLY A 176 -22.84 -0.69 0.68
N THR A 177 -22.74 0.63 0.92
CA THR A 177 -21.64 1.45 0.36
C THR A 177 -20.33 1.12 1.03
N VAL A 178 -20.29 1.10 2.38
CA VAL A 178 -19.09 0.76 3.14
C VAL A 178 -18.69 -0.70 2.92
N ASP A 179 -19.65 -1.64 2.95
CA ASP A 179 -19.38 -3.05 2.68
C ASP A 179 -18.81 -3.29 1.27
N THR A 180 -19.35 -2.58 0.26
CA THR A 180 -18.84 -2.66 -1.12
C THR A 180 -17.44 -2.07 -1.21
N LEU A 181 -17.19 -0.93 -0.57
CA LEU A 181 -15.87 -0.29 -0.54
C LEU A 181 -14.83 -1.20 0.11
N LEU A 182 -15.14 -1.81 1.26
CA LEU A 182 -14.25 -2.75 1.94
C LEU A 182 -14.00 -4.00 1.10
N LYS A 183 -15.03 -4.55 0.45
CA LYS A 183 -14.88 -5.71 -0.47
C LYS A 183 -14.05 -5.38 -1.69
N VAL A 184 -14.27 -4.23 -2.32
CA VAL A 184 -13.48 -3.77 -3.48
C VAL A 184 -12.03 -3.58 -3.06
N THR A 185 -11.78 -2.91 -1.94
CA THR A 185 -10.43 -2.68 -1.41
C THR A 185 -9.71 -4.01 -1.13
N ALA A 186 -10.38 -4.96 -0.47
CA ALA A 186 -9.82 -6.29 -0.19
C ALA A 186 -9.54 -7.08 -1.48
N THR A 187 -10.46 -7.00 -2.46
CA THR A 187 -10.31 -7.67 -3.77
C THR A 187 -9.12 -7.10 -4.53
N VAL A 188 -9.02 -5.77 -4.65
CA VAL A 188 -7.91 -5.07 -5.29
C VAL A 188 -6.58 -5.42 -4.62
N ARG A 189 -6.55 -5.46 -3.28
CA ARG A 189 -5.34 -5.84 -2.53
C ARG A 189 -4.89 -7.27 -2.86
N ASN A 190 -5.81 -8.23 -2.82
CA ASN A 190 -5.48 -9.64 -3.05
C ASN A 190 -5.12 -9.93 -4.51
N PHE A 191 -5.88 -9.41 -5.48
CA PHE A 191 -5.56 -9.56 -6.90
C PHE A 191 -4.29 -8.80 -7.28
N GLY A 192 -4.07 -7.62 -6.69
CA GLY A 192 -2.82 -6.87 -6.85
C GLY A 192 -1.61 -7.70 -6.44
N LEU A 193 -1.66 -8.37 -5.27
CA LEU A 193 -0.57 -9.25 -4.82
C LEU A 193 -0.28 -10.40 -5.81
N ILE A 194 -1.32 -11.01 -6.40
CA ILE A 194 -1.16 -12.10 -7.38
C ILE A 194 -0.46 -11.59 -8.65
N ILE A 195 -0.92 -10.46 -9.20
CA ILE A 195 -0.35 -9.86 -10.41
C ILE A 195 1.13 -9.51 -10.18
N VAL A 196 1.42 -8.91 -9.02
CA VAL A 196 2.78 -8.53 -8.62
C VAL A 196 3.69 -9.74 -8.51
N ALA A 197 3.22 -10.83 -7.89
CA ALA A 197 3.98 -12.07 -7.81
C ALA A 197 4.27 -12.64 -9.22
N GLY A 198 3.28 -12.64 -10.12
CA GLY A 198 3.46 -13.10 -11.51
C GLY A 198 4.45 -12.27 -12.31
N LEU A 199 4.40 -10.94 -12.16
CA LEU A 199 5.35 -10.01 -12.79
C LEU A 199 6.77 -10.21 -12.25
N ALA A 200 6.92 -10.42 -10.94
CA ALA A 200 8.22 -10.71 -10.33
C ALA A 200 8.83 -12.02 -10.87
N VAL A 201 8.02 -13.08 -11.02
CA VAL A 201 8.47 -14.36 -11.62
C VAL A 201 8.91 -14.16 -13.07
N THR A 202 8.14 -13.41 -13.86
CA THR A 202 8.46 -13.12 -15.26
C THR A 202 9.77 -12.36 -15.39
N ALA A 203 9.98 -11.33 -14.56
CA ALA A 203 11.23 -10.57 -14.53
C ALA A 203 12.42 -11.46 -14.13
N MET A 204 12.28 -12.31 -13.10
CA MET A 204 13.32 -13.28 -12.73
C MET A 204 13.68 -14.21 -13.88
N PHE A 205 12.69 -14.68 -14.64
CA PHE A 205 12.92 -15.57 -15.78
C PHE A 205 13.71 -14.89 -16.90
N LEU A 206 13.39 -13.64 -17.22
CA LEU A 206 14.10 -12.86 -18.24
C LEU A 206 15.53 -12.52 -17.83
N ILE A 207 15.74 -12.10 -16.58
CA ILE A 207 17.08 -11.86 -16.03
C ILE A 207 17.89 -13.15 -16.09
N SER A 208 17.26 -14.28 -15.75
CA SER A 208 17.92 -15.58 -15.84
C SER A 208 18.33 -15.91 -17.28
N ASN A 209 17.48 -15.62 -18.26
CA ASN A 209 17.79 -15.83 -19.67
C ASN A 209 18.93 -14.92 -20.15
N THR A 210 18.91 -13.65 -19.77
CA THR A 210 19.98 -12.70 -20.10
C THR A 210 21.33 -13.15 -19.55
N ILE A 211 21.37 -13.59 -18.29
CA ILE A 211 22.61 -14.08 -17.67
C ILE A 211 23.09 -15.36 -18.32
N LYS A 212 22.18 -16.27 -18.72
CA LYS A 212 22.54 -17.46 -19.49
C LYS A 212 23.24 -17.08 -20.80
N VAL A 213 22.70 -16.13 -21.54
CA VAL A 213 23.31 -15.62 -22.78
C VAL A 213 24.68 -14.98 -22.50
N THR A 214 24.79 -14.17 -21.44
CA THR A 214 26.07 -13.57 -21.04
C THR A 214 27.12 -14.62 -20.66
N ILE A 215 26.74 -15.67 -19.93
CA ILE A 215 27.62 -16.80 -19.57
C ILE A 215 28.10 -17.52 -20.84
N MET A 216 27.20 -17.82 -21.78
CA MET A 216 27.54 -18.45 -23.05
C MET A 216 28.54 -17.61 -23.85
N ALA A 217 28.32 -16.29 -23.92
CA ALA A 217 29.23 -15.36 -24.59
C ALA A 217 30.62 -15.26 -23.94
N ARG A 218 30.77 -15.71 -22.68
CA ARG A 218 32.04 -15.68 -21.92
C ARG A 218 32.59 -17.08 -21.60
N GLN A 219 32.02 -18.14 -22.18
CA GLN A 219 32.32 -19.51 -21.77
C GLN A 219 33.82 -19.85 -21.84
N ARG A 220 34.54 -19.39 -22.88
CA ARG A 220 35.99 -19.62 -23.03
C ARG A 220 36.81 -18.98 -21.91
N GLU A 221 36.48 -17.75 -21.52
CA GLU A 221 37.14 -17.02 -20.43
C GLU A 221 36.89 -17.72 -19.09
N LEU A 222 35.64 -18.11 -18.83
CA LEU A 222 35.27 -18.83 -17.61
C LEU A 222 35.97 -20.19 -17.50
N SER A 223 36.14 -20.91 -18.62
CA SER A 223 36.90 -22.16 -18.66
C SER A 223 38.37 -21.97 -18.32
N ILE A 224 39.02 -20.92 -18.83
CA ILE A 224 40.42 -20.60 -18.50
C ILE A 224 40.55 -20.28 -17.01
N MET A 225 39.65 -19.46 -16.45
CA MET A 225 39.68 -19.12 -15.02
C MET A 225 39.58 -20.35 -14.11
N LYS A 226 38.76 -21.35 -14.49
CA LYS A 226 38.68 -22.62 -13.77
C LYS A 226 39.97 -23.43 -13.83
N LEU A 227 40.61 -23.50 -15.00
CA LEU A 227 41.86 -24.26 -15.20
C LEU A 227 43.01 -23.68 -14.37
N VAL A 228 43.00 -22.38 -14.10
CA VAL A 228 44.00 -21.69 -13.25
C VAL A 228 43.61 -21.73 -11.75
N GLY A 229 42.51 -22.42 -11.38
CA GLY A 229 42.13 -22.66 -9.98
C GLY A 229 41.26 -21.57 -9.34
N ALA A 230 40.59 -20.72 -10.12
CA ALA A 230 39.67 -19.72 -9.57
C ALA A 230 38.49 -20.38 -8.82
N THR A 231 38.11 -19.82 -7.67
CA THR A 231 36.99 -20.34 -6.88
C THR A 231 35.64 -20.09 -7.56
N ASN A 232 34.67 -20.98 -7.35
CA ASN A 232 33.32 -20.84 -7.91
C ASN A 232 32.67 -19.49 -7.52
N SER A 233 32.89 -19.00 -6.30
CA SER A 233 32.37 -17.69 -5.87
C SER A 233 32.98 -16.52 -6.64
N PHE A 234 34.29 -16.58 -6.96
CA PHE A 234 34.96 -15.57 -7.76
C PHE A 234 34.42 -15.54 -9.20
N ILE A 235 34.14 -16.70 -9.78
CA ILE A 235 33.55 -16.82 -11.13
C ILE A 235 32.11 -16.29 -11.16
N ARG A 236 31.35 -16.48 -10.07
CA ARG A 236 29.93 -16.09 -9.96
C ARG A 236 29.72 -14.62 -9.58
N GLY A 237 30.70 -13.99 -8.94
CA GLY A 237 30.65 -12.61 -8.45
C GLY A 237 30.21 -11.58 -9.50
N PRO A 238 30.84 -11.51 -10.69
CA PRO A 238 30.47 -10.55 -11.73
C PRO A 238 29.01 -10.65 -12.17
N PHE A 239 28.48 -11.87 -12.33
CA PHE A 239 27.10 -12.10 -12.78
C PHE A 239 26.07 -11.75 -11.70
N PHE A 240 26.41 -11.94 -10.43
CA PHE A 240 25.58 -11.48 -9.32
C PHE A 240 25.44 -9.96 -9.33
N VAL A 241 26.57 -9.27 -9.50
CA VAL A 241 26.61 -7.80 -9.58
C VAL A 241 25.91 -7.29 -10.83
N GLU A 242 26.04 -7.96 -11.98
CA GLU A 242 25.31 -7.64 -13.21
C GLU A 242 23.79 -7.70 -13.00
N GLY A 243 23.28 -8.78 -12.38
CA GLY A 243 21.86 -8.89 -12.04
C GLY A 243 21.38 -7.82 -11.07
N ALA A 244 22.17 -7.54 -10.03
CA ALA A 244 21.88 -6.47 -9.07
C ALA A 244 21.81 -5.10 -9.76
N LEU A 245 22.76 -4.79 -10.65
CA LEU A 245 22.80 -3.54 -11.41
C LEU A 245 21.61 -3.39 -12.34
N LEU A 246 21.21 -4.46 -13.05
CA LEU A 246 20.00 -4.45 -13.89
C LEU A 246 18.74 -4.15 -13.05
N GLY A 247 18.65 -4.76 -11.86
CA GLY A 247 17.58 -4.51 -10.89
C GLY A 247 17.55 -3.07 -10.37
N ILE A 248 18.71 -2.53 -9.98
CA ILE A 248 18.86 -1.16 -9.50
C ILE A 248 18.46 -0.17 -10.59
N VAL A 249 19.06 -0.28 -11.78
CA VAL A 249 18.79 0.64 -12.88
C VAL A 249 17.31 0.59 -13.28
N GLY A 250 16.73 -0.61 -13.41
CA GLY A 250 15.31 -0.76 -13.71
C GLY A 250 14.41 -0.10 -12.66
N SER A 251 14.66 -0.36 -11.37
CA SER A 251 13.86 0.24 -10.30
C SER A 251 14.01 1.76 -10.18
N LEU A 252 15.21 2.31 -10.37
CA LEU A 252 15.42 3.76 -10.35
C LEU A 252 14.70 4.45 -11.50
N ILE A 253 14.75 3.87 -12.71
CA ILE A 253 13.98 4.38 -13.86
C ILE A 253 12.48 4.33 -13.55
N THR A 254 11.98 3.21 -13.00
CA THR A 254 10.57 3.10 -12.61
C THR A 254 10.17 4.17 -11.60
N VAL A 255 10.93 4.34 -10.52
CA VAL A 255 10.64 5.34 -9.49
C VAL A 255 10.61 6.74 -10.11
N GLY A 256 11.61 7.10 -10.93
CA GLY A 256 11.64 8.38 -11.63
C GLY A 256 10.39 8.61 -12.50
N LEU A 257 10.03 7.65 -13.35
CA LEU A 257 8.85 7.74 -14.22
C LEU A 257 7.54 7.81 -13.43
N LEU A 258 7.41 6.97 -12.40
CA LEU A 258 6.19 6.84 -11.61
C LEU A 258 5.91 8.12 -10.82
N PHE A 259 6.91 8.65 -10.11
CA PHE A 259 6.73 9.87 -9.31
C PHE A 259 6.62 11.12 -10.16
N TYR A 260 7.30 11.18 -11.31
CA TYR A 260 7.08 12.25 -12.28
C TYR A 260 5.64 12.26 -12.78
N GLY A 261 5.10 11.09 -13.18
CA GLY A 261 3.70 10.97 -13.60
C GLY A 261 2.71 11.30 -12.49
N TYR A 262 2.99 10.85 -11.26
CA TYR A 262 2.14 11.11 -10.10
C TYR A 262 2.10 12.61 -9.73
N GLN A 263 3.24 13.30 -9.78
CA GLN A 263 3.31 14.74 -9.53
C GLN A 263 2.43 15.53 -10.52
N GLN A 264 2.46 15.16 -11.81
CA GLN A 264 1.60 15.78 -12.83
C GLN A 264 0.12 15.52 -12.56
N LEU A 265 -0.24 14.31 -12.12
CA LEU A 265 -1.62 13.99 -11.75
C LEU A 265 -2.10 14.83 -10.57
N VAL A 266 -1.31 14.93 -9.50
CA VAL A 266 -1.68 15.70 -8.29
C VAL A 266 -1.92 17.18 -8.65
N MET A 267 -1.00 17.80 -9.40
CA MET A 267 -1.12 19.20 -9.81
C MET A 267 -2.39 19.48 -10.64
N ASN A 268 -2.77 18.54 -11.52
CA ASN A 268 -3.99 18.67 -12.32
C ASN A 268 -5.27 18.35 -11.53
N PHE A 269 -5.20 17.44 -10.54
CA PHE A 269 -6.34 17.07 -9.71
C PHE A 269 -6.75 18.17 -8.73
N GLU A 270 -5.77 18.87 -8.12
CA GLU A 270 -6.06 19.96 -7.17
C GLU A 270 -6.79 21.14 -7.82
N LEU A 271 -6.67 21.33 -9.13
CA LEU A 271 -7.35 22.40 -9.88
C LEU A 271 -8.85 22.10 -10.16
N GLY A 272 -9.27 20.83 -10.12
CA GLY A 272 -10.61 20.41 -10.57
C GLY A 272 -11.58 19.98 -9.46
N LEU A 273 -11.09 19.45 -8.34
CA LEU A 273 -11.92 18.84 -7.29
C LEU A 273 -11.37 19.16 -5.89
N GLN A 274 -11.71 20.33 -5.33
CA GLN A 274 -11.26 20.80 -4.00
C GLN A 274 -11.69 19.90 -2.80
N MET A 275 -12.47 18.85 -3.03
CA MET A 275 -13.10 18.04 -1.98
C MET A 275 -12.26 16.83 -1.53
N VAL A 276 -11.26 16.40 -2.33
CA VAL A 276 -10.46 15.19 -2.05
C VAL A 276 -8.98 15.48 -2.20
N LYS A 277 -8.20 15.28 -1.13
CA LYS A 277 -6.74 15.44 -1.17
C LYS A 277 -6.06 14.10 -1.42
N LEU A 278 -5.17 14.03 -2.40
CA LEU A 278 -4.29 12.89 -2.60
C LEU A 278 -3.20 12.85 -1.51
N ILE A 279 -2.55 11.69 -1.33
CA ILE A 279 -1.42 11.58 -0.40
C ILE A 279 -0.28 12.53 -0.82
N PRO A 280 0.36 13.24 0.14
CA PRO A 280 1.55 14.03 -0.14
C PRO A 280 2.66 13.20 -0.78
N LEU A 281 3.32 13.76 -1.78
CA LEU A 281 4.37 13.08 -2.54
C LEU A 281 5.47 12.52 -1.63
N GLN A 282 5.82 13.23 -0.56
CA GLN A 282 6.84 12.84 0.42
C GLN A 282 6.53 11.52 1.15
N ASP A 283 5.26 11.29 1.49
CA ASP A 283 4.84 10.09 2.23
C ASP A 283 4.73 8.89 1.29
N ALA A 284 4.23 9.13 0.08
CA ALA A 284 4.18 8.12 -0.99
C ALA A 284 5.59 7.69 -1.43
N TRP A 285 6.54 8.63 -1.56
CA TRP A 285 7.92 8.37 -1.95
C TRP A 285 8.61 7.40 -1.01
N LEU A 286 8.51 7.61 0.30
CA LEU A 286 9.21 6.78 1.27
C LEU A 286 8.71 5.34 1.24
N VAL A 287 7.40 5.13 1.15
CA VAL A 287 6.82 3.78 1.18
C VAL A 287 6.97 3.10 -0.19
N VAL A 288 6.52 3.73 -1.26
CA VAL A 288 6.50 3.11 -2.60
C VAL A 288 7.89 3.10 -3.22
N GLY A 289 8.63 4.21 -3.16
CA GLY A 289 9.96 4.31 -3.74
C GLY A 289 10.95 3.32 -3.13
N SER A 290 11.01 3.23 -1.79
CA SER A 290 11.92 2.30 -1.12
C SER A 290 11.53 0.83 -1.38
N THR A 291 10.23 0.52 -1.43
CA THR A 291 9.73 -0.82 -1.76
C THR A 291 10.10 -1.22 -3.19
N LEU A 292 9.92 -0.33 -4.17
CA LEU A 292 10.24 -0.61 -5.58
C LEU A 292 11.74 -0.81 -5.80
N VAL A 293 12.58 0.01 -5.16
CA VAL A 293 14.05 -0.18 -5.21
C VAL A 293 14.46 -1.48 -4.55
N GLY A 294 13.92 -1.78 -3.37
CA GLY A 294 14.17 -3.04 -2.67
C GLY A 294 13.78 -4.25 -3.50
N LEU A 295 12.57 -4.25 -4.08
CA LEU A 295 12.11 -5.33 -4.95
C LEU A 295 12.92 -5.45 -6.23
N GLY A 296 13.32 -4.34 -6.87
CA GLY A 296 14.17 -4.36 -8.05
C GLY A 296 15.52 -5.04 -7.77
N ILE A 297 16.17 -4.69 -6.66
CA ILE A 297 17.42 -5.32 -6.22
C ILE A 297 17.21 -6.80 -5.94
N LEU A 298 16.14 -7.17 -5.22
CA LEU A 298 15.82 -8.55 -4.91
C LEU A 298 15.57 -9.39 -6.17
N ILE A 299 14.75 -8.90 -7.10
CA ILE A 299 14.46 -9.58 -8.36
C ILE A 299 15.73 -9.72 -9.20
N GLY A 300 16.56 -8.67 -9.27
CA GLY A 300 17.83 -8.67 -9.99
C GLY A 300 18.85 -9.67 -9.45
N THR A 301 19.05 -9.66 -8.14
CA THR A 301 19.97 -10.59 -7.45
C THR A 301 19.46 -12.02 -7.50
N TRP A 302 18.16 -12.25 -7.27
CA TRP A 302 17.59 -13.59 -7.24
C TRP A 302 17.50 -14.21 -8.64
N GLY A 303 17.06 -13.44 -9.64
CA GLY A 303 17.08 -13.87 -11.04
C GLY A 303 18.47 -14.28 -11.51
N SER A 304 19.50 -13.54 -11.06
CA SER A 304 20.90 -13.88 -11.33
C SER A 304 21.37 -15.16 -10.67
N THR A 305 21.13 -15.30 -9.37
CA THR A 305 21.56 -16.50 -8.62
C THR A 305 20.92 -17.78 -9.13
N ILE A 306 19.64 -17.75 -9.52
CA ILE A 306 18.94 -18.92 -10.09
C ILE A 306 19.61 -19.34 -11.41
N SER A 307 19.92 -18.38 -12.29
CA SER A 307 20.57 -18.66 -13.57
C SER A 307 21.95 -19.26 -13.40
N ILE A 308 22.75 -18.66 -12.51
CA ILE A 308 24.09 -19.13 -12.18
C ILE A 308 24.05 -20.57 -11.65
N ARG A 309 23.14 -20.89 -10.72
CA ARG A 309 23.02 -22.27 -10.18
C ARG A 309 22.61 -23.29 -11.25
N LYS A 310 21.76 -22.89 -12.20
CA LYS A 310 21.21 -23.80 -13.22
C LYS A 310 22.15 -24.01 -14.41
N PHE A 311 22.85 -22.97 -14.86
CA PHE A 311 23.63 -22.97 -16.11
C PHE A 311 25.15 -22.99 -15.90
N LEU A 312 25.62 -22.61 -14.72
CA LEU A 312 27.00 -22.79 -14.30
C LEU A 312 27.06 -24.08 -13.46
N LYS A 313 26.78 -25.22 -14.11
CA LYS A 313 27.09 -26.55 -13.52
C LYS A 313 28.62 -26.65 -13.41
N VAL A 314 29.10 -26.44 -12.19
CA VAL A 314 30.45 -26.73 -11.70
C VAL A 314 30.24 -27.42 -10.37
#